data_AF-A0A0D0S9V8-F1
#
_entry.id   AF-A0A0D0S9V8-F1
#
_cell.length_a   1.000
_cell.length_b   1.000
_cell.length_c   1.000
_cell.angle_alpha   90.00
_cell.angle_beta   90.00
_cell.angle_gamma   90.00
#
_symmetry.space_group_name_H-M   'P 1'
#
loop_
_entity.id
_entity.type
_entity.pdbx_description
1 polymer ?
#
loop_
_entity_poly.entity_id
_entity_poly.type
_entity_poly.pdbx_seq_one_letter_code
_entity_poly.pdbx_strand_id
1 'polypeptide(L)'
;MEQSEHASAGWLKSKGFEGEIDTSNVVYRESSTGRWITLDGRQPSQGGDFIGIQIDFPKDQPPGPITVPQPWPRDVNVSYFRETVFGHRTSYRAKSGMLDLRSYDASTGSAAGTFDITADVEGTDHSFNGSFDIRTVQNS
;
A
#
# COMPACT_ATOMS: atom_id res chain seq x y z
N MET A 1 9.78 22.97 -2.59
CA MET A 1 8.99 22.30 -1.53
C MET A 1 9.56 20.90 -1.46
N GLU A 2 10.40 20.63 -0.48
CA GLU A 2 11.03 19.32 -0.32
C GLU A 2 9.97 18.32 0.13
N GLN A 3 9.72 17.31 -0.72
CA GLN A 3 9.19 16.04 -0.24
C GLN A 3 10.27 15.47 0.67
N SER A 4 9.98 15.31 1.95
CA SER A 4 10.86 14.51 2.81
C SER A 4 10.68 13.05 2.41
N GLU A 5 11.39 12.61 1.36
CA GLU A 5 11.61 11.20 1.08
C GLU A 5 12.47 10.65 2.22
N HIS A 6 11.82 10.30 3.32
CA HIS A 6 12.45 9.41 4.27
C HIS A 6 12.66 8.07 3.57
N ALA A 7 13.89 7.55 3.62
CA ALA A 7 14.11 6.16 3.29
C ALA A 7 13.14 5.31 4.13
N SER A 8 12.65 4.23 3.56
CA SER A 8 11.66 3.37 4.20
C SER A 8 12.26 1.98 4.42
N ALA A 9 11.82 1.32 5.48
CA ALA A 9 12.23 -0.04 5.81
C ALA A 9 11.02 -0.86 6.22
N GLY A 10 11.13 -2.17 6.08
CA GLY A 10 10.06 -3.09 6.40
C GLY A 10 9.83 -4.12 5.31
N TRP A 11 8.61 -4.60 5.22
CA TRP A 11 8.20 -5.61 4.26
C TRP A 11 6.71 -5.53 3.95
N LEU A 12 6.34 -6.03 2.77
CA LEU A 12 4.98 -6.27 2.36
C LEU A 12 4.90 -7.65 1.70
N LYS A 13 3.92 -8.43 2.12
CA LYS A 13 3.62 -9.76 1.57
C LYS A 13 2.17 -9.81 1.09
N SER A 14 1.93 -10.35 -0.08
CA SER A 14 0.58 -10.60 -0.60
C SER A 14 0.56 -11.87 -1.42
N LYS A 15 -0.48 -12.68 -1.22
CA LYS A 15 -0.90 -13.64 -2.24
C LYS A 15 -1.72 -12.89 -3.28
N GLY A 16 -1.51 -13.21 -4.55
CA GLY A 16 -2.15 -12.51 -5.66
C GLY A 16 -2.24 -13.37 -6.91
N PHE A 17 -3.04 -12.89 -7.86
CA PHE A 17 -3.30 -13.56 -9.14
C PHE A 17 -2.04 -13.76 -9.99
N GLU A 18 -1.15 -12.77 -10.06
CA GLU A 18 0.03 -12.79 -10.96
C GLU A 18 1.30 -13.29 -10.25
N GLY A 19 1.15 -13.85 -9.06
CA GLY A 19 2.24 -14.33 -8.23
C GLY A 19 2.18 -13.78 -6.82
N GLU A 20 2.95 -14.42 -5.93
CA GLU A 20 3.16 -13.91 -4.58
C GLU A 20 4.06 -12.68 -4.63
N ILE A 21 3.68 -11.66 -3.87
CA ILE A 21 4.50 -10.52 -3.53
C ILE A 21 5.12 -10.84 -2.17
N ASP A 22 6.45 -10.81 -2.08
CA ASP A 22 7.22 -10.87 -0.84
C ASP A 22 8.41 -9.92 -1.01
N THR A 23 8.23 -8.67 -0.58
CA THR A 23 9.19 -7.60 -0.87
C THR A 23 9.56 -6.80 0.37
N SER A 24 10.83 -6.39 0.43
CA SER A 24 11.35 -5.37 1.34
C SER A 24 11.55 -4.01 0.66
N ASN A 25 11.30 -3.93 -0.66
CA ASN A 25 11.24 -2.66 -1.36
C ASN A 25 9.87 -2.02 -1.09
N VAL A 26 9.82 -1.32 0.04
CA VAL A 26 8.62 -0.68 0.58
C VAL A 26 8.84 0.82 0.72
N VAL A 27 7.75 1.58 0.63
CA VAL A 27 7.76 3.03 0.80
C VAL A 27 6.67 3.41 1.81
N TYR A 28 7.02 4.28 2.74
CA TYR A 28 6.11 5.08 3.55
C TYR A 28 6.17 6.51 3.04
N ARG A 29 5.04 7.08 2.65
CA ARG A 29 4.97 8.46 2.18
C ARG A 29 3.81 9.20 2.81
N GLU A 30 4.11 10.36 3.39
CA GLU A 30 3.10 11.33 3.80
C GLU A 30 2.84 12.33 2.65
N SER A 31 1.57 12.69 2.41
CA SER A 31 1.21 13.69 1.40
C SER A 31 1.81 15.07 1.75
N SER A 32 2.04 15.91 0.75
CA SER A 32 2.57 17.28 0.97
C SER A 32 1.68 18.16 1.85
N THR A 33 0.38 17.84 1.91
CA THR A 33 -0.61 18.48 2.79
C THR A 33 -0.65 17.89 4.21
N GLY A 34 0.10 16.81 4.46
CA GLY A 34 0.13 16.08 5.73
C GLY A 34 -1.17 15.36 6.09
N ARG A 35 -2.05 15.11 5.11
CA ARG A 35 -3.39 14.57 5.34
C ARG A 35 -3.49 13.08 5.07
N TRP A 36 -2.65 12.54 4.20
CA TRP A 36 -2.74 11.17 3.72
C TRP A 36 -1.42 10.46 3.89
N ILE A 37 -1.50 9.18 4.24
CA ILE A 37 -0.40 8.24 4.21
C ILE A 37 -0.62 7.30 3.02
N THR A 38 0.44 7.10 2.26
CA THR A 38 0.54 6.04 1.26
C THR A 38 1.64 5.09 1.69
N LEU A 39 1.31 3.80 1.76
CA LEU A 39 2.28 2.71 1.90
C LEU A 39 2.34 1.94 0.58
N ASP A 40 3.54 1.67 0.08
CA ASP A 40 3.74 0.84 -1.11
C ASP A 40 4.65 -0.34 -0.79
N GLY A 41 4.36 -1.49 -1.38
CA GLY A 41 5.29 -2.61 -1.51
C GLY A 41 5.43 -2.98 -2.97
N ARG A 42 6.65 -2.92 -3.52
CA ARG A 42 6.94 -3.12 -4.94
C ARG A 42 7.87 -4.31 -5.15
N GLN A 43 7.56 -5.19 -6.09
CA GLN A 43 8.38 -6.34 -6.46
C GLN A 43 8.64 -6.36 -7.98
N PRO A 44 9.86 -6.68 -8.43
CA PRO A 44 10.11 -6.96 -9.84
C PRO A 44 9.24 -8.11 -10.36
N SER A 45 8.72 -7.96 -11.57
CA SER A 45 8.01 -9.00 -12.32
C SER A 45 8.75 -9.30 -13.63
N GLN A 46 8.12 -10.08 -14.52
CA GLN A 46 8.71 -10.42 -15.82
C GLN A 46 9.06 -9.16 -16.63
N GLY A 47 10.12 -9.24 -17.44
CA GLY A 47 10.48 -8.18 -18.39
C GLY A 47 11.06 -6.90 -17.78
N GLY A 48 11.33 -6.87 -16.47
CA GLY A 48 11.82 -5.66 -15.77
C GLY A 48 10.71 -4.73 -15.32
N ASP A 49 9.46 -5.11 -15.54
CA ASP A 49 8.29 -4.45 -14.95
C ASP A 49 8.17 -4.78 -13.46
N PHE A 50 7.17 -4.20 -12.80
CA PHE A 50 6.94 -4.37 -11.38
C PHE A 50 5.46 -4.57 -11.10
N ILE A 51 5.21 -5.28 -10.00
CA ILE A 51 3.88 -5.43 -9.41
C ILE A 51 3.94 -5.03 -7.95
N GLY A 52 2.80 -4.69 -7.36
CA GLY A 52 2.79 -4.31 -5.96
C GLY A 52 1.42 -4.05 -5.36
N ILE A 53 1.44 -3.68 -4.09
CA ILE A 53 0.28 -3.25 -3.32
C ILE A 53 0.51 -1.83 -2.83
N GLN A 54 -0.49 -0.97 -3.00
CA GLN A 54 -0.57 0.37 -2.44
C GLN A 54 -1.68 0.40 -1.39
N ILE A 55 -1.41 0.99 -0.23
CA ILE A 55 -2.39 1.19 0.85
C ILE A 55 -2.44 2.69 1.16
N ASP A 56 -3.62 3.29 1.00
CA ASP A 56 -3.85 4.71 1.28
C ASP A 56 -4.84 4.86 2.43
N PHE A 57 -4.54 5.76 3.36
CA PHE A 57 -5.43 6.12 4.47
C PHE A 57 -5.14 7.52 5.04
N PRO A 58 -6.10 8.17 5.71
CA PRO A 58 -5.88 9.44 6.39
C PRO A 58 -4.81 9.36 7.48
N LYS A 59 -4.04 10.43 7.69
CA LYS A 59 -3.01 10.51 8.75
C LYS A 59 -3.59 10.40 10.17
N ASP A 60 -4.87 10.67 10.35
CA ASP A 60 -5.59 10.52 11.61
C ASP A 60 -6.36 9.20 11.73
N GLN A 61 -6.15 8.25 10.80
CA GLN A 61 -6.82 6.95 10.81
C GLN A 61 -6.46 6.16 12.07
N PRO A 62 -7.43 5.81 12.94
CA PRO A 62 -7.14 4.94 14.08
C PRO A 62 -6.84 3.51 13.61
N PRO A 63 -5.99 2.77 14.36
CA PRO A 63 -5.85 1.32 14.21
C PRO A 63 -7.20 0.60 14.37
N GLY A 64 -7.33 -0.54 13.68
CA GLY A 64 -8.49 -1.40 13.70
C GLY A 64 -8.90 -1.89 12.31
N PRO A 65 -9.95 -2.73 12.24
CA PRO A 65 -10.51 -3.20 10.99
C PRO A 65 -11.27 -2.09 10.26
N ILE A 66 -11.02 -1.99 8.96
CA ILE A 66 -11.56 -0.97 8.06
C ILE A 66 -12.07 -1.69 6.81
N THR A 67 -13.37 -1.60 6.53
CA THR A 67 -13.90 -2.04 5.24
C THR A 67 -13.38 -1.12 4.14
N VAL A 68 -12.85 -1.69 3.06
CA VAL A 68 -12.31 -0.94 1.92
C VAL A 68 -13.05 -1.30 0.63
N PRO A 69 -13.22 -0.34 -0.30
CA PRO A 69 -12.84 1.06 -0.19
C PRO A 69 -13.79 1.85 0.73
N GLN A 70 -13.28 2.89 1.39
CA GLN A 70 -14.11 3.93 2.03
C GLN A 70 -14.19 5.16 1.12
N PRO A 71 -15.37 5.79 0.97
CA PRO A 71 -15.49 7.02 0.22
C PRO A 71 -14.99 8.23 1.01
N TRP A 72 -14.76 9.33 0.28
CA TRP A 72 -14.50 10.65 0.84
C TRP A 72 -15.50 11.00 1.97
N PRO A 73 -15.08 11.60 3.08
CA PRO A 73 -13.76 12.21 3.33
C PRO A 73 -12.70 11.28 3.93
N ARG A 74 -13.03 10.02 4.19
CA ARG A 74 -12.10 9.04 4.76
C ARG A 74 -11.68 8.05 3.69
N ASP A 75 -11.06 8.54 2.62
CA ASP A 75 -10.61 7.69 1.52
C ASP A 75 -9.55 6.68 2.04
N VAL A 76 -10.01 5.49 2.40
CA VAL A 76 -9.15 4.34 2.73
C VAL A 76 -9.28 3.34 1.61
N ASN A 77 -8.15 2.94 1.03
CA ASN A 77 -8.14 2.04 -0.10
C ASN A 77 -6.89 1.16 -0.10
N VAL A 78 -7.05 -0.03 -0.68
CA VAL A 78 -5.94 -0.93 -1.01
C VAL A 78 -6.01 -1.16 -2.51
N SER A 79 -4.88 -1.09 -3.20
CA SER A 79 -4.83 -1.30 -4.65
C SER A 79 -3.73 -2.29 -5.00
N TYR A 80 -4.03 -3.19 -5.92
CA TYR A 80 -2.99 -3.87 -6.69
C TYR A 80 -2.50 -2.93 -7.79
N PHE A 81 -1.22 -2.95 -8.12
CA PHE A 81 -0.71 -2.18 -9.26
C PHE A 81 0.27 -2.98 -10.11
N ARG A 82 0.31 -2.62 -11.39
CA ARG A 82 1.39 -2.94 -12.32
C ARG A 82 2.12 -1.66 -12.67
N GLU A 83 3.44 -1.70 -12.74
CA GLU A 83 4.26 -0.55 -13.08
C GLU A 83 5.29 -0.97 -14.12
N THR A 84 5.33 -0.27 -15.24
CA THR A 84 6.32 -0.57 -16.27
C THR A 84 7.72 -0.16 -15.81
N VAL A 85 8.76 -0.72 -16.42
CA VAL A 85 10.16 -0.30 -16.19
C VAL A 85 10.39 1.22 -16.39
N PHE A 86 9.53 1.88 -17.18
CA PHE A 86 9.58 3.33 -17.45
C PHE A 86 8.79 4.16 -16.42
N GLY A 87 8.20 3.54 -15.40
CA GLY A 87 7.48 4.21 -14.32
C GLY A 87 6.00 4.49 -14.60
N HIS A 88 5.40 3.89 -15.63
CA HIS A 88 3.96 4.02 -15.85
C HIS A 88 3.21 3.04 -14.95
N ARG A 89 2.54 3.56 -13.91
CA ARG A 89 1.73 2.77 -12.97
C ARG A 89 0.27 2.70 -13.41
N THR A 90 -0.26 1.48 -13.50
CA THR A 90 -1.71 1.18 -13.59
C THR A 90 -2.16 0.60 -12.26
N SER A 91 -3.16 1.21 -11.62
CA SER A 91 -3.66 0.79 -10.31
C SER A 91 -5.08 0.24 -10.38
N TYR A 92 -5.28 -0.92 -9.79
CA TYR A 92 -6.55 -1.63 -9.67
C TYR A 92 -7.01 -1.54 -8.21
N ARG A 93 -7.93 -0.61 -7.94
CA ARG A 93 -8.43 -0.35 -6.59
C ARG A 93 -9.29 -1.51 -6.11
N ALA A 94 -9.25 -1.80 -4.82
CA ALA A 94 -10.20 -2.71 -4.19
C ALA A 94 -11.63 -2.22 -4.44
N LYS A 95 -12.51 -3.16 -4.79
CA LYS A 95 -13.95 -2.91 -4.84
C LYS A 95 -14.66 -3.34 -3.55
N SER A 96 -14.02 -4.23 -2.79
CA SER A 96 -14.51 -4.73 -1.51
C SER A 96 -13.38 -5.36 -0.71
N GLY A 97 -13.53 -5.47 0.60
CA GLY A 97 -12.61 -6.18 1.48
C GLY A 97 -12.41 -5.51 2.82
N MET A 98 -11.36 -5.93 3.51
CA MET A 98 -10.97 -5.42 4.80
C MET A 98 -9.47 -5.13 4.85
N LEU A 99 -9.12 -3.95 5.35
CA LEU A 99 -7.80 -3.61 5.85
C LEU A 99 -7.86 -3.67 7.39
N ASP A 100 -7.05 -4.50 8.02
CA ASP A 100 -6.86 -4.50 9.46
C ASP A 100 -5.54 -3.80 9.80
N LEU A 101 -5.64 -2.52 10.14
CA LEU A 101 -4.49 -1.71 10.54
C LEU A 101 -4.19 -1.99 12.01
N ARG A 102 -3.32 -2.97 12.28
CA ARG A 102 -3.02 -3.44 13.65
C ARG A 102 -2.29 -2.39 14.48
N SER A 103 -1.35 -1.69 13.86
CA SER A 103 -0.65 -0.57 14.48
C SER A 103 -0.42 0.53 13.45
N TYR A 104 -0.54 1.76 13.92
CA TYR A 104 -0.20 2.94 13.15
C TYR A 104 0.20 4.06 14.10
N ASP A 105 1.35 4.67 13.81
CA ASP A 105 1.84 5.85 14.50
C ASP A 105 2.41 6.82 13.47
N ALA A 106 1.65 7.90 13.27
CA ALA A 106 2.01 8.99 12.36
C ALA A 106 3.27 9.75 12.80
N SER A 107 3.60 9.77 14.10
CA SER A 107 4.72 10.53 14.64
C SER A 107 6.06 9.84 14.41
N THR A 108 6.06 8.50 14.47
CA THR A 108 7.22 7.67 14.16
C THR A 108 7.23 7.18 12.71
N GLY A 109 6.17 7.47 11.95
CA GLY A 109 6.02 7.08 10.57
C GLY A 109 6.01 5.55 10.42
N SER A 110 5.23 4.84 11.23
CA SER A 110 5.17 3.38 11.24
C SER A 110 3.74 2.86 11.10
N ALA A 111 3.56 1.78 10.35
CA ALA A 111 2.28 1.14 10.13
C ALA A 111 2.45 -0.37 9.89
N ALA A 112 1.64 -1.19 10.55
CA ALA A 112 1.60 -2.62 10.33
C ALA A 112 0.17 -3.15 10.34
N GLY A 113 -0.08 -4.21 9.57
CA GLY A 113 -1.42 -4.73 9.43
C GLY A 113 -1.55 -5.90 8.47
N THR A 114 -2.80 -6.24 8.19
CA THR A 114 -3.19 -7.23 7.19
C THR A 114 -4.27 -6.69 6.28
N PHE A 115 -4.40 -7.23 5.09
CA PHE A 115 -5.51 -6.92 4.20
C PHE A 115 -6.04 -8.19 3.55
N ASP A 116 -7.33 -8.19 3.28
CA ASP A 116 -8.03 -9.20 2.49
C ASP A 116 -9.04 -8.47 1.61
N ILE A 117 -8.73 -8.35 0.33
CA ILE A 117 -9.48 -7.51 -0.61
C ILE A 117 -9.79 -8.24 -1.91
N THR A 118 -10.80 -7.75 -2.60
CA THR A 118 -11.09 -8.09 -3.99
C THR A 118 -10.93 -6.84 -4.84
N ALA A 119 -10.22 -6.95 -5.96
CA ALA A 119 -10.10 -5.90 -6.98
C ALA A 119 -10.50 -6.46 -8.34
N ASP A 120 -11.07 -5.61 -9.19
CA ASP A 120 -11.29 -5.91 -10.61
C ASP A 120 -9.99 -5.59 -11.36
N VAL A 121 -9.35 -6.62 -11.91
CA VAL A 121 -8.18 -6.50 -12.79
C VAL A 121 -8.61 -6.90 -14.19
N GLU A 122 -8.70 -5.91 -15.07
CA GLU A 122 -9.00 -6.11 -16.49
C GLU A 122 -10.32 -6.85 -16.75
N GLY A 123 -11.34 -6.60 -15.93
CA GLY A 123 -12.68 -7.18 -16.03
C GLY A 123 -12.87 -8.48 -15.27
N THR A 124 -11.87 -8.91 -14.48
CA THR A 124 -11.93 -10.13 -13.67
C THR A 124 -11.67 -9.84 -12.21
N ASP A 125 -12.47 -10.45 -11.33
CA ASP A 125 -12.31 -10.34 -9.90
C ASP A 125 -11.15 -11.19 -9.38
N HIS A 126 -10.22 -10.54 -8.69
CA HIS A 126 -9.10 -11.21 -8.04
C HIS A 126 -9.03 -10.84 -6.56
N SER A 127 -8.74 -11.86 -5.74
CA SER A 127 -8.54 -11.68 -4.31
C SER A 127 -7.06 -11.50 -3.99
N PHE A 128 -6.77 -10.54 -3.12
CA PHE A 128 -5.44 -10.28 -2.59
C PHE A 128 -5.51 -10.31 -1.08
N ASN A 129 -4.75 -11.23 -0.48
CA ASN A 129 -4.63 -11.36 0.97
C ASN A 129 -3.16 -11.20 1.34
N GLY A 130 -2.89 -10.33 2.32
CA GLY A 130 -1.52 -9.98 2.64
C GLY A 130 -1.34 -9.32 3.99
N SER A 131 -0.08 -8.99 4.27
CA SER A 131 0.38 -8.38 5.51
C SER A 131 1.53 -7.42 5.23
N PHE A 132 1.71 -6.45 6.11
CA PHE A 132 2.75 -5.44 5.98
C PHE A 132 3.23 -4.98 7.35
N ASP A 133 4.48 -4.53 7.39
CA ASP A 133 5.10 -3.79 8.47
C ASP A 133 6.08 -2.83 7.81
N ILE A 134 5.74 -1.53 7.76
CA ILE A 134 6.46 -0.51 7.01
C ILE A 134 6.69 0.69 7.92
N ARG A 135 7.91 1.21 7.91
CA ARG A 135 8.29 2.40 8.67
C ARG A 135 9.22 3.33 7.90
N THR A 136 9.17 4.61 8.22
CA THR A 136 10.21 5.57 7.87
C THR A 136 11.51 5.23 8.61
N VAL A 137 12.64 5.50 7.98
CA VAL A 137 13.96 5.52 8.63
C VAL A 137 14.57 6.89 8.47
N GLN A 138 15.14 7.42 9.55
CA GLN A 138 15.95 8.63 9.49
C GLN A 138 17.33 8.22 8.97
N ASN A 139 17.72 8.75 7.80
CA ASN A 139 19.11 8.71 7.39
C ASN A 139 19.86 9.64 8.36
N SER A 140 20.73 9.04 9.17
CA SER A 140 21.61 9.74 10.11
C SER A 140 22.68 10.52 9.38
#